data_AF-A0A2Z6N7W3-F1
#
_entry.id   AF-A0A2Z6N7W3-F1
#
_cell.length_a   1.000
_cell.length_b   1.000
_cell.length_c   1.000
_cell.angle_alpha   90.00
_cell.angle_beta   90.00
_cell.angle_gamma   90.00
#
_symmetry.space_group_name_H-M   'P 1'
#
loop_
_entity.id
_entity.type
_entity.pdbx_description
1 polymer ?
#
loop_
_entity_poly.entity_id
_entity_poly.type
_entity_poly.pdbx_seq_one_letter_code
_entity_poly.pdbx_strand_id
1 'polypeptide(L)'
;VLDEAHSSPGLHAAAGPGLAEECATLGGCRTGMAKISNAYDLPARKVIHTVGPKYAMKYHTAAENALSHCYRSCLELLIENGLRSIAIGCIYTEAKNYPREPAAHVAIRTVRRFLEKQKDNVTAVVFCITSIIDTEIYKRLLPLYFPRDKHEEEVAMSKLPADVGDENGETTIDERKIRIKPLPKNKVPKPPREPVDLPVSDVGNVRSP
;
A
#
# COMPACT_ATOMS: atom_id res chain seq x y z
N VAL A 1 10.67 14.33 -8.50
CA VAL A 1 9.89 15.57 -8.75
C VAL A 1 8.43 15.16 -8.77
N LEU A 2 7.55 15.82 -8.00
CA LEU A 2 6.12 15.77 -8.27
C LEU A 2 5.97 16.53 -9.59
N ASP A 3 6.08 15.80 -10.69
CA ASP A 3 6.13 16.37 -12.04
C ASP A 3 4.82 17.14 -12.27
N GLU A 4 4.91 18.41 -12.64
CA GLU A 4 3.75 19.26 -12.92
C GLU A 4 2.85 18.64 -14.00
N ALA A 5 3.42 17.82 -14.89
CA ALA A 5 2.71 17.03 -15.90
C ALA A 5 1.76 15.95 -15.32
N HIS A 6 1.84 15.68 -14.00
CA HIS A 6 1.03 14.69 -13.29
C HIS A 6 0.28 15.28 -12.09
N SER A 7 0.36 16.58 -11.86
CA SER A 7 -0.46 17.27 -10.87
C SER A 7 -1.85 17.56 -11.46
N SER A 8 -2.88 17.61 -10.62
CA SER A 8 -4.24 17.98 -11.06
C SER A 8 -4.25 19.50 -11.32
N PRO A 9 -4.32 19.96 -12.58
CA PRO A 9 -4.07 21.38 -12.90
C PRO A 9 -5.05 22.32 -12.20
N GLY A 10 -6.29 21.84 -11.96
CA GLY A 10 -7.30 22.59 -11.22
C GLY A 10 -7.00 22.74 -9.73
N LEU A 11 -6.26 21.81 -9.11
CA LEU A 11 -5.97 21.87 -7.67
C LEU A 11 -4.96 22.97 -7.34
N HIS A 12 -3.86 23.06 -8.08
CA HIS A 12 -2.86 24.11 -7.86
C HIS A 12 -3.42 25.51 -8.20
N ALA A 13 -4.24 25.61 -9.26
CA ALA A 13 -4.91 26.86 -9.59
C ALA A 13 -5.87 27.31 -8.47
N ALA A 14 -6.61 26.39 -7.86
CA ALA A 14 -7.57 26.69 -6.80
C ALA A 14 -6.94 26.90 -5.41
N ALA A 15 -5.79 26.28 -5.13
CA ALA A 15 -5.09 26.42 -3.86
C ALA A 15 -4.16 27.64 -3.82
N GLY A 16 -3.81 28.21 -4.97
CA GLY A 16 -2.84 29.29 -5.06
C GLY A 16 -1.38 28.80 -5.03
N PRO A 17 -0.42 29.72 -5.21
CA PRO A 17 1.00 29.39 -5.43
C PRO A 17 1.67 28.70 -4.24
N GLY A 18 1.22 28.97 -3.02
CA GLY A 18 1.78 28.36 -1.81
C GLY A 18 1.75 26.84 -1.81
N LEU A 19 0.75 26.23 -2.48
CA LEU A 19 0.71 24.77 -2.62
C LEU A 19 1.90 24.23 -3.42
N ALA A 20 2.27 24.91 -4.51
CA ALA A 20 3.41 24.50 -5.34
C ALA A 20 4.73 24.67 -4.57
N GLU A 21 4.88 25.76 -3.82
CA GLU A 21 6.06 26.05 -3.00
C GLU A 21 6.28 24.97 -1.93
N GLU A 22 5.25 24.60 -1.16
CA GLU A 22 5.36 23.54 -0.15
C GLU A 22 5.61 22.18 -0.80
N CYS A 23 4.93 21.85 -1.90
CA CYS A 23 5.17 20.62 -2.65
C CYS A 23 6.63 20.48 -3.12
N ALA A 24 7.30 21.58 -3.48
CA ALA A 24 8.71 21.57 -3.84
C ALA A 24 9.60 21.18 -2.66
N THR A 25 9.24 21.58 -1.43
CA THR A 25 9.98 21.19 -0.21
C THR A 25 9.77 19.74 0.22
N LEU A 26 8.70 19.08 -0.26
CA LEU A 26 8.41 17.69 0.11
C LEU A 26 9.39 16.69 -0.52
N GLY A 27 10.19 17.06 -1.51
CA GLY A 27 11.19 16.16 -2.11
C GLY A 27 10.58 15.03 -2.95
N GLY A 28 9.40 15.24 -3.53
CA GLY A 28 8.70 14.25 -4.36
C GLY A 28 7.94 13.18 -3.56
N CYS A 29 7.22 12.28 -4.23
CA CYS A 29 6.50 11.18 -3.59
C CYS A 29 6.68 9.89 -4.39
N ARG A 30 6.94 8.76 -3.71
CA ARG A 30 7.07 7.45 -4.39
C ARG A 30 5.68 6.91 -4.72
N THR A 31 5.61 6.07 -5.75
CA THR A 31 4.41 5.29 -6.07
C THR A 31 3.92 4.51 -4.85
N GLY A 32 2.62 4.56 -4.56
CA GLY A 32 2.02 3.90 -3.39
C GLY A 32 2.10 4.69 -2.10
N MET A 33 2.95 5.72 -2.01
CA MET A 33 3.07 6.55 -0.81
C MET A 33 2.24 7.83 -0.94
N ALA A 34 1.96 8.46 0.19
CA ALA A 34 1.34 9.77 0.26
C ALA A 34 2.17 10.76 1.09
N LYS A 35 1.95 12.06 0.86
CA LYS A 35 2.50 13.19 1.63
C LYS A 35 1.42 14.22 1.86
N ILE A 36 1.53 14.99 2.94
CA ILE A 36 0.54 16.01 3.30
C ILE A 36 1.14 17.41 3.20
N SER A 37 0.32 18.37 2.78
CA SER A 37 0.64 19.80 2.76
C SER A 37 -0.52 20.61 3.35
N ASN A 38 -0.30 21.90 3.59
CA ASN A 38 -1.42 22.83 3.76
C ASN A 38 -2.25 22.92 2.47
N ALA A 39 -3.49 23.36 2.64
CA ALA A 39 -4.46 23.48 1.54
C ALA A 39 -4.61 24.91 0.99
N TYR A 40 -4.00 25.89 1.66
CA TYR A 40 -3.95 27.29 1.22
C TYR A 40 -5.34 27.87 0.96
N ASP A 41 -5.63 28.31 -0.27
CA ASP A 41 -6.88 28.97 -0.63
C ASP A 41 -8.07 28.01 -0.74
N LEU A 42 -7.84 26.70 -0.62
CA LEU A 42 -8.92 25.71 -0.62
C LEU A 42 -9.69 25.73 0.71
N PRO A 43 -11.00 25.41 0.69
CA PRO A 43 -11.80 25.27 1.91
C PRO A 43 -11.40 24.06 2.78
N ALA A 44 -10.59 23.14 2.24
CA ALA A 44 -10.06 22.01 2.98
C ALA A 44 -8.97 22.48 3.97
N ARG A 45 -8.71 21.71 5.03
CA ARG A 45 -7.62 22.02 5.98
C ARG A 45 -6.25 21.61 5.47
N LYS A 46 -6.20 20.50 4.73
CA LYS A 46 -4.97 19.85 4.25
C LYS A 46 -5.21 19.26 2.87
N VAL A 47 -4.14 19.11 2.11
CA VAL A 47 -4.12 18.33 0.86
C VAL A 47 -3.19 17.14 1.06
N ILE A 48 -3.67 15.95 0.70
CA ILE A 48 -2.86 14.73 0.72
C ILE A 48 -2.54 14.35 -0.73
N HIS A 49 -1.25 14.36 -1.04
CA HIS A 49 -0.68 14.06 -2.35
C HIS A 49 -0.26 12.60 -2.39
N THR A 50 -0.70 11.85 -3.39
CA THR A 50 -0.34 10.44 -3.55
C THR A 50 -0.04 10.11 -5.00
N VAL A 51 0.83 9.11 -5.23
CA VAL A 51 1.26 8.73 -6.58
C VAL A 51 0.75 7.34 -6.92
N GLY A 52 -0.34 7.28 -7.68
CA GLY A 52 -0.88 6.03 -8.22
C GLY A 52 0.07 5.32 -9.21
N PRO A 53 0.00 3.99 -9.33
CA PRO A 53 0.87 3.21 -10.19
C PRO A 53 0.53 3.33 -11.68
N LYS A 54 1.55 3.22 -12.53
CA LYS A 54 1.35 2.94 -13.96
C LYS A 54 1.02 1.46 -14.11
N TYR A 55 -0.08 1.14 -14.79
CA TYR A 55 -0.52 -0.24 -14.96
C TYR A 55 0.11 -0.88 -16.18
N ALA A 56 0.58 -2.12 -16.00
CA ALA A 56 0.96 -3.01 -17.08
C ALA A 56 0.55 -4.43 -16.67
N MET A 57 -0.01 -5.21 -17.59
CA MET A 57 -0.54 -6.55 -17.29
C MET A 57 0.50 -7.47 -16.63
N LYS A 58 1.76 -7.42 -17.09
CA LYS A 58 2.88 -8.16 -16.49
C LYS A 58 3.20 -7.80 -15.03
N TYR A 59 2.72 -6.67 -14.55
CA TYR A 59 2.92 -6.15 -13.19
C TYR A 59 1.58 -5.93 -12.46
N HIS A 60 0.51 -6.65 -12.84
CA HIS A 60 -0.83 -6.42 -12.29
C HIS A 60 -0.85 -6.45 -10.76
N THR A 61 -0.21 -7.43 -10.12
CA THR A 61 -0.14 -7.52 -8.65
C THR A 61 0.57 -6.32 -8.04
N ALA A 62 1.67 -5.88 -8.63
CA ALA A 62 2.43 -4.75 -8.11
C ALA A 62 1.63 -3.45 -8.24
N ALA A 63 0.88 -3.29 -9.34
CA ALA A 63 -0.03 -2.17 -9.53
C ALA A 63 -1.20 -2.22 -8.53
N GLU A 64 -1.77 -3.39 -8.27
CA GLU A 64 -2.84 -3.55 -7.27
C GLU A 64 -2.37 -3.21 -5.86
N ASN A 65 -1.22 -3.75 -5.43
CA ASN A 65 -0.66 -3.46 -4.12
C ASN A 65 -0.31 -1.97 -3.99
N ALA A 66 0.33 -1.38 -5.01
CA ALA A 66 0.66 0.03 -5.01
C ALA A 66 -0.59 0.92 -4.97
N LEU A 67 -1.66 0.57 -5.68
CA LEU A 67 -2.91 1.32 -5.64
C LEU A 67 -3.56 1.22 -4.25
N SER A 68 -3.60 0.03 -3.65
CA SER A 68 -4.05 -0.16 -2.27
C SER A 68 -3.23 0.69 -1.29
N HIS A 69 -1.91 0.71 -1.44
CA HIS A 69 -1.01 1.53 -0.62
C HIS A 69 -1.31 3.02 -0.77
N CYS A 70 -1.68 3.50 -1.95
CA CYS A 70 -2.05 4.91 -2.13
C CYS A 70 -3.24 5.30 -1.24
N TYR A 71 -4.34 4.51 -1.30
CA TYR A 71 -5.53 4.77 -0.49
C TYR A 71 -5.23 4.64 1.01
N ARG A 72 -4.49 3.60 1.40
CA ARG A 72 -4.14 3.37 2.81
C ARG A 72 -3.27 4.50 3.37
N SER A 73 -2.20 4.89 2.66
CA SER A 73 -1.31 5.98 3.09
C SER A 73 -2.07 7.29 3.25
N CYS A 74 -3.06 7.57 2.39
CA CYS A 74 -3.90 8.75 2.53
C CYS A 74 -4.77 8.70 3.79
N LEU A 75 -5.33 7.54 4.12
CA LEU A 75 -6.17 7.34 5.30
C LEU A 75 -5.34 7.31 6.59
N GLU A 76 -4.11 6.80 6.56
CA GLU A 76 -3.16 6.87 7.68
C GLU A 76 -2.81 8.33 7.98
N LEU A 77 -2.43 9.12 6.96
CA LEU A 77 -2.15 10.55 7.11
C LEU A 77 -3.36 11.36 7.62
N LEU A 78 -4.59 10.97 7.24
CA LEU A 78 -5.81 11.55 7.79
C LEU A 78 -5.83 11.41 9.33
N ILE A 79 -5.61 10.20 9.84
CA ILE A 79 -5.63 9.91 11.29
C ILE A 79 -4.46 10.58 12.00
N GLU A 80 -3.24 10.45 11.47
CA GLU A 80 -2.02 11.01 12.06
C GLU A 80 -2.10 12.54 12.22
N ASN A 81 -2.86 13.22 11.37
CA ASN A 81 -3.04 14.67 11.41
C ASN A 81 -4.32 15.11 12.14
N GLY A 82 -5.00 14.21 12.85
CA GLY A 82 -6.21 14.53 13.62
C GLY A 82 -7.39 14.98 12.75
N LEU A 83 -7.40 14.60 11.47
CA LEU A 83 -8.49 14.89 10.55
C LEU A 83 -9.52 13.75 10.64
N ARG A 84 -10.81 14.06 10.43
CA ARG A 84 -11.89 13.05 10.50
C ARG A 84 -12.63 12.82 9.20
N SER A 85 -12.33 13.58 8.15
CA SER A 85 -13.01 13.44 6.87
C SER A 85 -12.04 13.67 5.71
N ILE A 86 -12.19 12.88 4.65
CA ILE A 86 -11.39 12.99 3.44
C ILE A 86 -12.26 12.83 2.19
N ALA A 87 -11.95 13.60 1.17
CA ALA A 87 -12.46 13.45 -0.19
C ALA A 87 -11.35 12.86 -1.06
N ILE A 88 -11.60 11.72 -1.71
CA ILE A 88 -10.61 10.98 -2.51
C ILE A 88 -11.17 10.76 -3.91
N GLY A 89 -10.44 11.20 -4.93
CA GLY A 89 -10.78 10.93 -6.33
C GLY A 89 -10.25 9.57 -6.82
N CYS A 90 -10.54 9.21 -8.06
CA CYS A 90 -9.94 8.03 -8.70
C CYS A 90 -8.42 8.21 -8.87
N ILE A 91 -7.62 7.57 -8.01
CA ILE A 91 -6.14 7.62 -8.06
C ILE A 91 -5.60 6.91 -9.32
N TYR A 92 -6.38 5.97 -9.84
CA TYR A 92 -6.15 5.31 -11.11
C TYR A 92 -6.72 6.18 -12.24
N THR A 93 -5.85 6.92 -12.94
CA THR A 93 -6.26 7.78 -14.05
C THR A 93 -6.12 7.04 -15.37
N GLU A 94 -6.88 7.42 -16.40
CA GLU A 94 -6.74 6.85 -17.76
C GLU A 94 -5.31 6.92 -18.29
N ALA A 95 -4.60 8.02 -18.01
CA ALA A 95 -3.20 8.21 -18.38
C ALA A 95 -2.25 7.12 -17.82
N LYS A 96 -2.69 6.33 -16.84
CA LYS A 96 -1.93 5.24 -16.22
C LYS A 96 -2.37 3.86 -16.71
N ASN A 97 -3.29 3.77 -17.68
CA ASN A 97 -3.78 2.54 -18.31
C ASN A 97 -4.32 1.48 -17.34
N TYR A 98 -4.76 1.88 -16.14
CA TYR A 98 -5.28 0.95 -15.15
C TYR A 98 -6.74 0.62 -15.51
N PRO A 99 -7.12 -0.67 -15.65
CA PRO A 99 -8.51 -1.08 -15.83
C PRO A 99 -9.42 -0.53 -14.72
N ARG A 100 -10.43 0.24 -15.11
CA ARG A 100 -11.26 1.04 -14.17
C ARG A 100 -11.96 0.19 -13.11
N GLU A 101 -12.65 -0.87 -13.52
CA GLU A 101 -13.42 -1.71 -12.59
C GLU A 101 -12.54 -2.50 -11.60
N PRO A 102 -11.47 -3.20 -12.04
CA PRO A 102 -10.49 -3.76 -11.10
C PRO A 102 -9.89 -2.73 -10.14
N ALA A 103 -9.61 -1.51 -10.60
CA ALA A 103 -9.07 -0.47 -9.75
C ALA A 103 -10.09 0.06 -8.72
N ALA A 104 -11.36 0.16 -9.11
CA ALA A 104 -12.45 0.53 -8.21
C ALA A 104 -12.64 -0.53 -7.10
N HIS A 105 -12.55 -1.81 -7.43
CA HIS A 105 -12.53 -2.88 -6.42
C HIS A 105 -11.42 -2.67 -5.38
N VAL A 106 -10.19 -2.38 -5.82
CA VAL A 106 -9.07 -2.09 -4.91
C VAL A 106 -9.37 -0.88 -4.03
N ALA A 107 -9.81 0.22 -4.63
CA ALA A 107 -10.12 1.46 -3.91
C ALA A 107 -11.16 1.25 -2.80
N ILE A 108 -12.30 0.65 -3.14
CA ILE A 108 -13.42 0.47 -2.24
C ILE A 108 -13.07 -0.55 -1.15
N ARG A 109 -12.42 -1.67 -1.52
CA ARG A 109 -11.98 -2.71 -0.58
C ARG A 109 -10.99 -2.19 0.45
N THR A 110 -9.98 -1.42 0.02
CA THR A 110 -9.00 -0.82 0.94
C THR A 110 -9.68 0.14 1.93
N VAL A 111 -10.58 1.01 1.44
CA VAL A 111 -11.34 1.93 2.31
C VAL A 111 -12.22 1.16 3.28
N ARG A 112 -12.95 0.14 2.83
CA ARG A 112 -13.80 -0.71 3.68
C ARG A 112 -12.99 -1.34 4.81
N ARG A 113 -11.86 -1.99 4.50
CA ARG A 113 -10.98 -2.64 5.49
C ARG A 113 -10.40 -1.65 6.49
N PHE A 114 -9.99 -0.47 6.01
CA PHE A 114 -9.49 0.57 6.89
C PHE A 114 -10.57 1.04 7.87
N LEU A 115 -11.80 1.29 7.38
CA LEU A 115 -12.92 1.73 8.21
C LEU A 115 -13.36 0.67 9.22
N GLU A 116 -13.28 -0.62 8.91
CA GLU A 116 -13.53 -1.69 9.89
C GLU A 116 -12.60 -1.59 11.11
N LYS A 117 -11.36 -1.15 10.91
CA LYS A 117 -10.34 -0.97 11.96
C LYS A 117 -10.43 0.41 12.64
N GLN A 118 -10.89 1.43 11.93
CA GLN A 118 -10.76 2.85 12.34
C GLN A 118 -12.10 3.61 12.38
N LYS A 119 -13.23 2.91 12.53
CA LYS A 119 -14.59 3.47 12.46
C LYS A 119 -14.83 4.67 13.39
N ASP A 120 -14.20 4.68 14.57
CA ASP A 120 -14.41 5.73 15.57
C ASP A 120 -13.56 6.99 15.29
N ASN A 121 -12.55 6.87 14.43
CA ASN A 121 -11.63 7.96 14.09
C ASN A 121 -12.01 8.68 12.78
N VAL A 122 -12.80 8.04 11.91
CA VAL A 122 -13.21 8.59 10.62
C VAL A 122 -14.71 8.85 10.60
N THR A 123 -15.10 10.12 10.43
CA THR A 123 -16.50 10.54 10.29
C THR A 123 -17.02 10.33 8.86
N ALA A 124 -16.21 10.61 7.84
CA ALA A 124 -16.66 10.48 6.45
C ALA A 124 -15.50 10.24 5.46
N VAL A 125 -15.72 9.35 4.51
CA VAL A 125 -14.90 9.21 3.30
C VAL A 125 -15.80 9.48 2.10
N VAL A 126 -15.42 10.45 1.27
CA VAL A 126 -16.16 10.83 0.06
C VAL A 126 -15.37 10.39 -1.16
N PHE A 127 -15.96 9.53 -2.00
CA PHE A 127 -15.41 9.21 -3.31
C PHE A 127 -15.80 10.28 -4.33
N CYS A 128 -14.84 11.09 -4.78
CA CYS A 128 -15.04 12.16 -5.74
C CYS A 128 -14.89 11.65 -7.17
N ILE A 129 -15.99 11.18 -7.76
CA ILE A 129 -16.00 10.58 -9.09
C ILE A 129 -16.46 11.60 -10.13
N THR A 130 -15.58 11.92 -11.10
CA THR A 130 -15.87 12.90 -12.15
C THR A 130 -16.36 12.26 -13.45
N SER A 131 -15.91 11.04 -13.75
CA SER A 131 -16.29 10.33 -14.97
C SER A 131 -17.63 9.60 -14.79
N ILE A 132 -18.48 9.65 -15.82
CA ILE A 132 -19.75 8.88 -15.87
C ILE A 132 -19.47 7.38 -15.77
N ILE A 133 -18.46 6.88 -16.51
CA ILE A 133 -18.09 5.46 -16.49
C ILE A 133 -17.72 4.98 -15.07
N ASP A 134 -16.83 5.70 -14.37
CA ASP A 134 -16.50 5.36 -12.98
C ASP A 134 -17.70 5.51 -12.06
N THR A 135 -18.58 6.49 -12.30
CA THR A 135 -19.79 6.67 -11.48
C THR A 135 -20.67 5.42 -11.52
N GLU A 136 -20.90 4.86 -12.70
CA GLU A 136 -21.67 3.63 -12.87
C GLU A 136 -20.97 2.41 -12.27
N ILE A 137 -19.63 2.35 -12.34
CA ILE A 137 -18.85 1.32 -11.65
C ILE A 137 -19.05 1.43 -10.13
N TYR A 138 -18.82 2.60 -9.54
CA TYR A 138 -18.94 2.80 -8.09
C TYR A 138 -20.37 2.56 -7.58
N LYS A 139 -21.40 2.97 -8.32
CA LYS A 139 -22.80 2.68 -7.96
C LYS A 139 -23.08 1.18 -7.84
N ARG A 140 -22.51 0.36 -8.74
CA ARG A 140 -22.67 -1.10 -8.70
C ARG A 140 -21.82 -1.76 -7.61
N LEU A 141 -20.60 -1.25 -7.38
CA LEU A 141 -19.65 -1.89 -6.48
C LEU A 141 -19.83 -1.49 -5.01
N LEU A 142 -20.22 -0.25 -4.70
CA LEU A 142 -20.35 0.22 -3.32
C LEU A 142 -21.30 -0.66 -2.48
N PRO A 143 -22.50 -1.06 -2.95
CA PRO A 143 -23.37 -1.98 -2.20
C PRO A 143 -22.74 -3.34 -1.89
N LEU A 144 -21.80 -3.81 -2.72
CA LEU A 144 -21.12 -5.08 -2.47
C LEU A 144 -20.15 -4.96 -1.29
N TYR A 145 -19.51 -3.81 -1.12
CA TYR A 145 -18.54 -3.57 -0.05
C TYR A 145 -19.13 -2.88 1.17
N PHE A 146 -20.26 -2.19 1.04
CA PHE A 146 -20.98 -1.48 2.08
C PHE A 146 -22.47 -1.81 1.97
N PRO A 147 -22.86 -3.08 2.18
CA PRO A 147 -24.27 -3.48 2.09
C PRO A 147 -25.10 -2.74 3.13
N ARG A 148 -26.28 -2.28 2.71
CA ARG A 148 -27.18 -1.44 3.52
C ARG A 148 -28.30 -2.24 4.17
N ASP A 149 -28.60 -3.41 3.63
CA ASP A 149 -29.60 -4.34 4.12
C ASP A 149 -29.16 -5.80 3.86
N LYS A 150 -29.96 -6.76 4.38
CA LYS A 150 -29.67 -8.19 4.25
C LYS A 150 -29.67 -8.68 2.81
N HIS A 151 -30.47 -8.07 1.94
CA HIS A 151 -30.52 -8.46 0.54
C HIS A 151 -29.23 -8.09 -0.18
N GLU A 152 -28.71 -6.88 0.05
CA GLU A 152 -27.40 -6.48 -0.46
C GLU A 152 -26.27 -7.33 0.09
N GLU A 153 -26.35 -7.73 1.37
CA GLU A 153 -25.38 -8.63 1.99
C GLU A 153 -25.36 -10.01 1.30
N GLU A 154 -26.52 -10.61 1.04
CA GLU A 154 -26.64 -11.87 0.29
C GLU A 154 -26.06 -11.73 -1.14
N VAL A 155 -26.38 -10.63 -1.82
CA VAL A 155 -25.84 -10.34 -3.15
C VAL A 155 -24.31 -10.17 -3.11
N ALA A 156 -23.77 -9.46 -2.12
CA ALA A 156 -22.33 -9.28 -1.93
C ALA A 156 -21.61 -10.62 -1.74
N MET A 157 -22.15 -11.50 -0.90
CA MET A 157 -21.59 -12.83 -0.63
C MET A 157 -21.54 -13.73 -1.87
N SER A 158 -22.47 -13.54 -2.81
CA SER A 158 -22.48 -14.30 -4.08
C SER A 158 -21.55 -13.74 -5.15
N LYS A 159 -21.26 -12.42 -5.12
CA LYS A 159 -20.54 -11.72 -6.19
C LYS A 159 -19.09 -11.41 -5.88
N LEU A 160 -18.74 -11.20 -4.61
CA LEU A 160 -17.36 -10.98 -4.22
C LEU A 160 -16.64 -12.33 -4.05
N PRO A 161 -15.40 -12.49 -4.58
CA PRO A 161 -14.62 -13.69 -4.33
C PRO A 161 -14.33 -13.84 -2.83
N ALA A 162 -14.25 -15.08 -2.34
CA ALA A 162 -13.94 -15.36 -0.93
C ALA A 162 -12.59 -14.78 -0.48
N ASP A 163 -11.64 -14.63 -1.42
CA ASP A 163 -10.39 -13.88 -1.20
C ASP A 163 -10.63 -12.38 -1.40
N VAL A 164 -11.14 -11.76 -0.35
CA VAL A 164 -11.37 -10.31 -0.21
C VAL A 164 -10.09 -9.57 0.21
N GLY A 165 -8.94 -10.10 -0.15
CA GLY A 165 -7.63 -9.62 0.27
C GLY A 165 -7.34 -9.87 1.76
N ASP A 166 -6.11 -9.58 2.16
CA ASP A 166 -5.65 -9.67 3.55
C ASP A 166 -6.33 -8.64 4.46
N GLU A 167 -5.91 -8.59 5.72
CA GLU A 167 -6.43 -7.64 6.72
C GLU A 167 -6.28 -6.15 6.32
N ASN A 168 -5.50 -5.85 5.29
CA ASN A 168 -5.24 -4.52 4.76
C ASN A 168 -5.83 -4.33 3.35
N GLY A 169 -6.59 -5.30 2.85
CA GLY A 169 -7.23 -5.31 1.53
C GLY A 169 -6.29 -5.60 0.36
N GLU A 170 -5.08 -6.11 0.60
CA GLU A 170 -4.12 -6.54 -0.44
C GLU A 170 -4.44 -7.95 -0.93
N THR A 171 -4.21 -8.23 -2.22
CA THR A 171 -4.51 -9.57 -2.78
C THR A 171 -3.55 -10.62 -2.23
N THR A 172 -4.09 -11.68 -1.64
CA THR A 172 -3.30 -12.77 -1.08
C THR A 172 -2.84 -13.71 -2.18
N ILE A 173 -1.65 -13.51 -2.73
CA ILE A 173 -1.06 -14.47 -3.69
C ILE A 173 -0.31 -15.56 -2.90
N ASP A 174 -0.90 -16.75 -2.81
CA ASP A 174 -0.33 -17.90 -2.10
C ASP A 174 1.08 -18.30 -2.59
N GLU A 175 1.41 -18.00 -3.86
CA GLU A 175 2.71 -18.30 -4.48
C GLU A 175 3.89 -17.47 -3.92
N ARG A 176 3.64 -16.46 -3.06
CA ARG A 176 4.69 -15.63 -2.44
C ARG A 176 5.03 -16.00 -0.99
N LYS A 177 4.42 -17.03 -0.42
CA LYS A 177 4.92 -17.60 0.85
C LYS A 177 6.29 -18.21 0.56
N ILE A 178 7.36 -17.52 0.94
CA ILE A 178 8.70 -18.09 0.94
C ILE A 178 8.61 -19.35 1.79
N ARG A 179 8.64 -20.51 1.14
CA ARG A 179 8.68 -21.80 1.82
C ARG A 179 10.10 -21.97 2.32
N ILE A 180 10.44 -21.29 3.42
CA ILE A 180 11.68 -21.55 4.15
C ILE A 180 11.53 -22.96 4.71
N LYS A 181 11.95 -23.97 3.94
CA LYS A 181 12.25 -25.27 4.49
C LYS A 181 13.42 -25.06 5.45
N PRO A 182 13.38 -25.58 6.69
CA PRO A 182 14.58 -25.65 7.50
C PRO A 182 15.67 -26.34 6.67
N LEU A 183 16.88 -25.80 6.66
CA LEU A 183 18.02 -26.49 6.07
C LEU A 183 18.06 -27.92 6.61
N PRO A 184 18.25 -28.95 5.76
CA PRO A 184 18.40 -30.31 6.25
C PRO A 184 19.57 -30.34 7.24
N LYS A 185 19.32 -30.84 8.45
CA LYS A 185 20.37 -31.13 9.44
C LYS A 185 21.22 -32.26 8.88
N ASN A 186 22.17 -31.94 8.01
CA ASN A 186 23.26 -32.87 7.71
C ASN A 186 24.00 -33.11 9.03
N LYS A 187 23.95 -34.35 9.51
CA LYS A 187 24.88 -34.83 10.53
C LYS A 187 26.27 -34.60 9.97
N VAL A 188 26.97 -33.60 10.46
CA VAL A 188 28.40 -33.43 10.21
C VAL A 188 29.05 -34.75 10.67
N PRO A 189 29.69 -35.52 9.78
CA PRO A 189 30.43 -36.70 10.19
C PRO A 189 31.52 -36.24 11.15
N LYS A 190 31.56 -36.88 12.33
CA LYS A 190 32.61 -36.66 13.32
C LYS A 190 33.96 -36.89 12.62
N PRO A 191 34.92 -35.96 12.69
CA PRO A 191 36.22 -36.16 12.04
C PRO A 191 36.86 -37.46 12.56
N PRO A 192 37.58 -38.23 11.72
CA PRO A 192 38.30 -39.41 12.15
C PRO A 192 39.28 -39.03 13.27
N ARG A 193 39.34 -39.83 14.33
CA ARG A 193 40.39 -39.71 15.34
C ARG A 193 41.73 -40.04 14.66
N GLU A 194 42.65 -39.08 14.67
CA GLU A 194 44.04 -39.33 14.27
C GLU A 194 44.67 -40.38 15.22
N PRO A 195 45.55 -41.27 14.70
CA PRO A 195 46.27 -42.21 15.55
C PRO A 195 47.17 -41.46 16.53
N VAL A 196 47.17 -41.92 17.78
CA VAL A 196 48.05 -41.42 18.83
C VAL A 196 49.46 -41.95 18.56
N ASP A 197 50.38 -41.09 18.14
CA ASP A 197 51.80 -41.40 18.17
C ASP A 197 52.35 -41.24 19.60
N LEU A 198 53.09 -42.27 20.03
CA LEU A 198 53.68 -42.44 21.35
C LEU A 198 54.85 -41.47 21.59
N PRO A 199 55.17 -41.13 22.86
CA PRO A 199 56.08 -40.05 23.19
C PRO A 199 57.54 -40.45 23.05
N VAL A 200 58.37 -39.54 22.54
CA VAL A 200 59.83 -39.60 22.72
C VAL A 200 60.29 -38.36 23.48
N SER A 201 61.06 -38.65 24.52
CA SER A 201 61.50 -37.85 25.66
C SER A 201 62.44 -36.68 25.34
N ASP A 202 62.30 -35.64 26.19
CA ASP A 202 63.32 -34.78 26.83
C ASP A 202 64.63 -34.47 26.09
N VAL A 203 65.00 -33.18 26.02
CA VAL A 203 66.16 -32.59 26.74
C VAL A 203 66.16 -31.06 26.53
N GLY A 204 65.94 -30.32 27.63
CA GLY A 204 66.93 -29.37 28.17
C GLY A 204 67.11 -27.96 27.57
N ASN A 205 66.84 -26.99 28.46
CA ASN A 205 67.65 -25.79 28.78
C ASN A 205 67.76 -24.64 27.74
N VAL A 206 67.93 -23.36 28.08
CA VAL A 206 67.91 -22.49 29.28
C VAL A 206 68.00 -21.04 28.76
N ARG A 207 67.27 -20.10 29.40
CA ARG A 207 67.47 -18.64 29.61
C ARG A 207 68.10 -17.72 28.51
N SER A 208 67.36 -16.63 28.21
CA SER A 208 67.69 -15.17 28.31
C SER A 208 69.08 -14.62 27.91
N PRO A 209 69.24 -13.34 27.49
CA PRO A 209 68.40 -12.15 27.75
C PRO A 209 67.57 -11.63 26.58
#